data_AF-A0A952RS42-F1
#
_entry.id   AF-A0A952RS42-F1
#
_cell.length_a   1.000
_cell.length_b   1.000
_cell.length_c   1.000
_cell.angle_alpha   90.00
_cell.angle_beta   90.00
_cell.angle_gamma   90.00
#
_symmetry.space_group_name_H-M   'P 1'
#
loop_
_entity.id
_entity.type
_entity.pdbx_description
1 polymer ?
#
loop_
_entity_poly.entity_id
_entity_poly.type
_entity_poly.pdbx_seq_one_letter_code
_entity_poly.pdbx_strand_id
1 'polypeptide(L)'
;MQVDRGGYLVFVSSIALGGALGYIASEKDLVPHLKKPEAPPPPPPPPPAVSVSAPPPPPPVVDAGPSCDDSIGEPDSCPPIGLPTVEGGCGPLAFNRCNDFKKLMKPKVAQAAVACLKKLNYAEQCDPKRIDLCAHQALMNACDDPAGTAVTTCDAIAKSCPSSSASECRLAVSGLREVGREALADCTKKRCADKGIVGCAAAPADLLR
;
A
#
# COMPACT_ATOMS: atom_id res chain seq x y z
N MET A 1 27.25 6.63 13.22
CA MET A 1 27.67 5.81 12.06
C MET A 1 27.81 6.75 10.86
N GLN A 2 29.04 7.08 10.46
CA GLN A 2 29.32 7.86 9.25
C GLN A 2 29.41 6.88 8.08
N VAL A 3 28.55 7.02 7.09
CA VAL A 3 28.64 6.23 5.85
C VAL A 3 29.46 7.06 4.86
N ASP A 4 30.62 6.53 4.51
CA ASP A 4 31.61 7.16 3.65
C ASP A 4 31.07 7.27 2.21
N ARG A 5 30.95 8.51 1.71
CA ARG A 5 30.31 8.85 0.42
C ARG A 5 31.18 8.48 -0.80
N GLY A 6 32.43 8.05 -0.59
CA GLY A 6 33.39 7.77 -1.67
C GLY A 6 33.21 6.44 -2.40
N GLY A 7 32.47 5.47 -1.84
CA GLY A 7 32.39 4.11 -2.40
C GLY A 7 31.38 3.91 -3.53
N TYR A 8 30.45 4.85 -3.76
CA TYR A 8 29.34 4.65 -4.71
C TYR A 8 29.70 4.89 -6.19
N LEU A 9 30.82 5.58 -6.48
CA LEU A 9 31.17 5.89 -7.87
C LEU A 9 31.92 4.77 -8.61
N VAL A 10 32.36 3.71 -7.91
CA VAL A 10 33.10 2.60 -8.55
C VAL A 10 32.17 1.50 -9.07
N PHE A 11 30.92 1.42 -8.59
CA PHE A 11 29.96 0.39 -9.05
C PHE A 11 29.14 0.78 -10.28
N VAL A 12 29.17 2.04 -10.70
CA VAL A 12 28.37 2.52 -11.86
C VAL A 12 29.14 2.39 -13.19
N SER A 13 30.45 2.21 -13.17
CA SER A 13 31.27 2.14 -14.38
C SER A 13 31.35 0.76 -15.03
N SER A 14 30.82 -0.30 -14.41
CA SER A 14 30.86 -1.67 -14.96
C SER A 14 29.63 -2.09 -15.77
N ILE A 15 28.61 -1.23 -15.91
CA ILE A 15 27.38 -1.56 -16.66
C ILE A 15 27.45 -1.11 -18.14
N ALA A 16 28.42 -0.28 -18.52
CA ALA A 16 28.45 0.34 -19.84
C ALA A 16 29.09 -0.48 -20.98
N LEU A 17 29.63 -1.68 -20.73
CA LEU A 17 30.35 -2.45 -21.78
C LEU A 17 29.99 -3.95 -21.89
N GLY A 18 28.93 -4.43 -21.22
CA GLY A 18 28.60 -5.87 -21.17
C GLY A 18 27.22 -6.27 -21.73
N GLY A 19 26.45 -5.35 -22.30
CA GLY A 19 25.02 -5.53 -22.54
C GLY A 19 24.56 -5.93 -23.95
N ALA A 20 25.41 -6.56 -24.78
CA ALA A 20 25.04 -6.90 -26.17
C ALA A 20 25.09 -8.38 -26.56
N LEU A 21 25.51 -9.29 -25.67
CA LEU A 21 25.69 -10.72 -26.03
C LEU A 21 24.77 -11.71 -25.28
N GLY A 22 23.89 -11.25 -24.37
CA GLY A 22 23.10 -12.14 -23.51
C GLY A 22 21.75 -12.61 -24.05
N TYR A 23 21.25 -12.08 -25.17
CA TYR A 23 19.86 -12.27 -25.59
C TYR A 23 19.62 -13.38 -26.64
N ILE A 24 20.60 -14.23 -26.95
CA ILE A 24 20.46 -15.21 -28.07
C ILE A 24 20.56 -16.69 -27.67
N ALA A 25 20.38 -17.04 -26.40
CA ALA A 25 20.57 -18.43 -25.95
C ALA A 25 19.43 -18.98 -25.07
N SER A 26 18.16 -18.69 -25.39
CA SER A 26 17.04 -19.31 -24.67
C SER A 26 15.80 -19.51 -25.52
N GLU A 27 15.90 -20.18 -26.67
CA GLU A 27 14.70 -20.55 -27.45
C GLU A 27 14.71 -21.95 -28.08
N LYS A 28 15.72 -22.79 -27.84
CA LYS A 28 15.71 -24.15 -28.41
C LYS A 28 16.02 -25.21 -27.37
N ASP A 29 15.04 -26.09 -27.20
CA ASP A 29 15.14 -27.41 -26.57
C ASP A 29 15.37 -27.45 -25.07
N LEU A 30 14.29 -27.35 -24.26
CA LEU A 30 14.21 -28.05 -22.95
C LEU A 30 12.81 -27.96 -22.26
N VAL A 31 11.71 -28.08 -22.99
CA VAL A 31 10.43 -28.50 -22.37
C VAL A 31 9.79 -29.62 -23.18
N PRO A 32 10.14 -30.89 -22.90
CA PRO A 32 9.44 -32.03 -23.45
C PRO A 32 8.03 -32.08 -22.83
N HIS A 33 7.01 -31.95 -23.67
CA HIS A 33 5.64 -32.42 -23.42
C HIS A 33 4.87 -31.82 -22.23
N LEU A 34 4.69 -30.49 -22.18
CA LEU A 34 3.45 -29.95 -21.60
C LEU A 34 2.34 -30.15 -22.63
N LYS A 35 1.64 -31.29 -22.51
CA LYS A 35 0.41 -31.60 -23.26
C LYS A 35 -0.59 -30.48 -22.97
N LYS A 36 -0.82 -29.60 -23.94
CA LYS A 36 -1.81 -28.52 -23.88
C LYS A 36 -3.15 -29.13 -23.44
N PRO A 37 -3.73 -28.73 -22.30
CA PRO A 37 -5.07 -29.14 -21.93
C PRO A 37 -6.01 -28.76 -23.05
N GLU A 38 -6.66 -29.75 -23.65
CA GLU A 38 -7.70 -29.54 -24.65
C GLU A 38 -8.80 -28.71 -23.99
N ALA A 39 -9.09 -27.55 -24.57
CA ALA A 39 -10.10 -26.65 -24.04
C ALA A 39 -11.46 -27.37 -24.07
N PRO A 40 -12.21 -27.38 -22.95
CA PRO A 40 -13.55 -27.96 -22.94
C PRO A 40 -14.43 -27.27 -24.01
N PRO A 41 -15.36 -28.02 -24.64
CA PRO A 41 -16.24 -27.47 -25.65
C PRO A 41 -17.01 -26.26 -25.11
N PRO A 42 -17.25 -25.23 -25.93
CA PRO A 42 -17.98 -24.06 -25.52
C PRO A 42 -19.37 -24.48 -25.01
N PRO A 43 -19.86 -23.89 -23.90
CA PRO A 43 -21.19 -24.16 -23.41
C PRO A 43 -22.24 -23.81 -24.48
N PRO A 44 -23.36 -24.55 -24.53
CA PRO A 44 -24.44 -24.25 -25.47
C PRO A 44 -24.95 -22.81 -25.28
N PRO A 45 -25.39 -22.15 -26.37
CA PRO A 45 -25.92 -20.80 -26.28
C PRO A 45 -27.10 -20.75 -25.30
N PRO A 46 -27.16 -19.74 -24.42
CA PRO A 46 -28.27 -19.61 -23.49
C PRO A 46 -29.58 -19.42 -24.26
N PRO A 47 -30.71 -19.97 -23.76
CA PRO A 47 -32.01 -19.74 -24.36
C PRO A 47 -32.32 -18.24 -24.41
N PRO A 48 -33.10 -17.78 -25.41
CA PRO A 48 -33.50 -16.38 -25.50
C PRO A 48 -34.22 -15.97 -24.22
N ALA A 49 -33.62 -15.04 -23.48
CA ALA A 49 -34.22 -14.46 -22.31
C ALA A 49 -35.49 -13.72 -22.74
N VAL A 50 -36.64 -14.26 -22.36
CA VAL A 50 -37.91 -13.55 -22.38
C VAL A 50 -37.77 -12.35 -21.45
N SER A 51 -37.66 -11.17 -22.05
CA SER A 51 -37.59 -9.89 -21.34
C SER A 51 -38.96 -9.60 -20.74
N VAL A 52 -39.22 -10.16 -19.57
CA VAL A 52 -40.33 -9.72 -18.72
C VAL A 52 -39.93 -8.34 -18.21
N SER A 53 -40.57 -7.30 -18.73
CA SER A 53 -40.40 -5.93 -18.27
C SER A 53 -40.91 -5.83 -16.84
N ALA A 54 -40.07 -6.18 -15.87
CA ALA A 54 -40.33 -5.95 -14.47
C ALA A 54 -40.34 -4.43 -14.21
N PRO A 55 -41.27 -3.92 -13.38
CA PRO A 55 -41.23 -2.53 -12.95
C PRO A 55 -39.87 -2.21 -12.33
N PRO A 56 -39.34 -0.99 -12.54
CA PRO A 56 -38.05 -0.60 -12.01
C PRO A 56 -38.05 -0.83 -10.49
N PRO A 57 -37.07 -1.58 -9.94
CA PRO A 57 -36.96 -1.72 -8.51
C PRO A 57 -36.86 -0.32 -7.89
N PRO A 58 -37.49 -0.08 -6.72
CA PRO A 58 -37.28 1.17 -6.00
C PRO A 58 -35.77 1.40 -5.84
N PRO A 59 -35.30 2.67 -5.92
CA PRO A 59 -33.89 2.94 -5.71
C PRO A 59 -33.45 2.27 -4.41
N PRO A 60 -32.32 1.54 -4.39
CA PRO A 60 -31.84 0.95 -3.16
C PRO A 60 -31.77 2.06 -2.14
N VAL A 61 -32.47 1.88 -1.02
CA VAL A 61 -32.30 2.73 0.15
C VAL A 61 -30.83 2.54 0.50
N VAL A 62 -30.01 3.51 0.11
CA VAL A 62 -28.60 3.55 0.46
C VAL A 62 -28.65 3.73 1.96
N ASP A 63 -28.57 2.61 2.68
CA ASP A 63 -28.41 2.60 4.12
C ASP A 63 -27.24 3.55 4.36
N ALA A 64 -27.54 4.72 4.92
CA ALA A 64 -26.54 5.70 5.27
C ALA A 64 -25.71 5.02 6.34
N GLY A 65 -24.71 4.26 5.88
CA GLY A 65 -23.93 3.39 6.72
C GLY A 65 -23.47 4.16 7.95
N PRO A 66 -23.34 3.47 9.09
CA PRO A 66 -23.06 4.10 10.39
C PRO A 66 -22.02 5.20 10.18
N SER A 67 -22.39 6.43 10.57
CA SER A 67 -21.65 7.66 10.29
C SER A 67 -20.15 7.38 10.29
N CYS A 68 -19.55 7.49 9.12
CA CYS A 68 -18.21 7.03 8.85
C CYS A 68 -17.21 8.05 9.44
N ASP A 69 -17.17 8.13 10.76
CA ASP A 69 -16.30 9.02 11.51
C ASP A 69 -15.07 8.24 11.98
N ASP A 70 -13.96 8.40 11.26
CA ASP A 70 -12.67 7.80 11.63
C ASP A 70 -11.98 8.51 12.80
N SER A 71 -12.55 9.63 13.27
CA SER A 71 -12.04 10.40 14.41
C SER A 71 -12.35 9.73 15.74
N ILE A 72 -13.30 8.78 15.76
CA ILE A 72 -13.72 8.05 16.95
C ILE A 72 -12.99 6.72 17.01
N GLY A 73 -12.40 6.42 18.17
CA GLY A 73 -11.74 5.15 18.45
C GLY A 73 -10.49 5.34 19.30
N GLU A 74 -10.04 4.26 19.92
CA GLU A 74 -8.78 4.22 20.64
C GLU A 74 -7.92 3.09 20.07
N PRO A 75 -6.81 3.41 19.37
CA PRO A 75 -5.95 2.39 18.83
C PRO A 75 -5.29 1.60 19.97
N ASP A 76 -5.52 0.29 19.94
CA ASP A 76 -4.93 -0.74 20.79
C ASP A 76 -3.44 -0.51 21.13
N SER A 77 -2.99 -0.98 22.29
CA SER A 77 -1.56 -1.00 22.64
C SER A 77 -0.71 -1.70 21.58
N CYS A 78 0.45 -1.14 21.28
CA CYS A 78 1.39 -1.71 20.32
C CYS A 78 1.89 -3.08 20.75
N PRO A 79 2.23 -3.97 19.78
CA PRO A 79 2.83 -5.25 20.12
C PRO A 79 4.13 -5.01 20.92
N PRO A 80 4.48 -5.91 21.86
CA PRO A 80 5.69 -5.77 22.64
C PRO A 80 6.92 -5.70 21.73
N ILE A 81 7.94 -4.96 22.17
CA ILE A 81 9.22 -4.92 21.46
C ILE A 81 9.74 -6.36 21.37
N GLY A 82 10.02 -6.81 20.15
CA GLY A 82 10.51 -8.15 19.90
C GLY A 82 11.88 -8.40 20.53
N LEU A 83 12.35 -9.65 20.46
CA LEU A 83 13.74 -9.97 20.83
C LEU A 83 14.71 -8.99 20.14
N PRO A 84 15.77 -8.57 20.85
CA PRO A 84 16.72 -7.62 20.32
C PRO A 84 17.44 -8.18 19.09
N THR A 85 17.91 -7.30 18.22
CA THR A 85 18.51 -7.64 16.92
C THR A 85 19.80 -8.46 17.02
N VAL A 86 20.39 -8.57 18.20
CA VAL A 86 21.63 -9.32 18.45
C VAL A 86 21.49 -10.84 18.24
N GLU A 87 20.27 -11.39 18.34
CA GLU A 87 20.01 -12.82 18.13
C GLU A 87 19.16 -13.08 16.86
N GLY A 88 19.18 -12.16 15.89
CA GLY A 88 18.33 -12.26 14.70
C GLY A 88 16.89 -11.79 14.92
N GLY A 89 16.63 -11.09 16.03
CA GLY A 89 15.37 -10.41 16.26
C GLY A 89 15.21 -9.14 15.42
N CYS A 90 14.01 -8.57 15.40
CA CYS A 90 13.68 -7.41 14.56
C CYS A 90 13.67 -6.08 15.32
N GLY A 91 14.15 -6.13 16.56
CA GLY A 91 14.26 -4.97 17.43
C GLY A 91 12.93 -4.25 17.59
N PRO A 92 12.93 -2.91 17.62
CA PRO A 92 11.72 -2.13 17.82
C PRO A 92 10.95 -1.84 16.52
N LEU A 93 11.19 -2.54 15.40
CA LEU A 93 10.59 -2.19 14.11
C LEU A 93 9.05 -2.13 14.16
N ALA A 94 8.39 -3.24 14.49
CA ALA A 94 6.93 -3.31 14.56
C ALA A 94 6.35 -2.36 15.63
N PHE A 95 7.04 -2.21 16.76
CA PHE A 95 6.65 -1.28 17.82
C PHE A 95 6.71 0.19 17.35
N ASN A 96 7.80 0.60 16.71
CA ASN A 96 7.97 1.94 16.16
C ASN A 96 6.93 2.21 15.07
N ARG A 97 6.68 1.26 14.18
CA ARG A 97 5.65 1.40 13.15
C ARG A 97 4.24 1.52 13.72
N CYS A 98 3.92 0.74 14.75
CA CYS A 98 2.66 0.91 15.44
C CYS A 98 2.52 2.34 16.04
N ASN A 99 3.57 2.88 16.65
CA ASN A 99 3.55 4.25 17.17
C ASN A 99 3.40 5.28 16.04
N ASP A 100 4.01 5.05 14.88
CA ASP A 100 3.83 5.91 13.70
C ASP A 100 2.38 5.88 13.22
N PHE A 101 1.75 4.71 13.14
CA PHE A 101 0.34 4.60 12.75
C PHE A 101 -0.56 5.41 13.68
N LYS A 102 -0.34 5.34 15.00
CA LYS A 102 -1.10 6.14 15.99
C LYS A 102 -0.91 7.65 15.84
N LYS A 103 0.26 8.08 15.39
CA LYS A 103 0.58 9.50 15.20
C LYS A 103 0.05 10.04 13.87
N LEU A 104 0.19 9.27 12.80
CA LEU A 104 -0.05 9.72 11.43
C LEU A 104 -1.48 9.44 10.95
N MET A 105 -2.11 8.37 11.41
CA MET A 105 -3.45 7.96 10.96
C MET A 105 -4.55 8.41 11.92
N LYS A 106 -5.77 8.57 11.41
CA LYS A 106 -6.95 8.82 12.24
C LYS A 106 -7.17 7.64 13.20
N PRO A 107 -7.74 7.84 14.41
CA PRO A 107 -7.82 6.81 15.45
C PRO A 107 -8.40 5.47 15.01
N LYS A 108 -9.51 5.47 14.26
CA LYS A 108 -10.14 4.24 13.76
C LYS A 108 -9.29 3.49 12.74
N VAL A 109 -8.65 4.23 11.84
CA VAL A 109 -7.72 3.69 10.83
C VAL A 109 -6.47 3.13 11.52
N ALA A 110 -5.92 3.87 12.48
CA ALA A 110 -4.80 3.40 13.29
C ALA A 110 -5.17 2.11 14.05
N GLN A 111 -6.38 2.03 14.61
CA GLN A 111 -6.87 0.83 15.28
C GLN A 111 -6.91 -0.37 14.33
N ALA A 112 -7.42 -0.20 13.11
CA ALA A 112 -7.43 -1.25 12.10
C ALA A 112 -6.01 -1.70 11.70
N ALA A 113 -5.08 -0.75 11.51
CA ALA A 113 -3.69 -1.04 11.18
C ALA A 113 -2.98 -1.81 12.32
N VAL A 114 -3.19 -1.38 13.58
CA VAL A 114 -2.62 -2.04 14.76
C VAL A 114 -3.24 -3.42 14.98
N ALA A 115 -4.54 -3.58 14.76
CA ALA A 115 -5.19 -4.88 14.81
C ALA A 115 -4.64 -5.85 13.75
N CYS A 116 -4.32 -5.36 12.55
CA CYS A 116 -3.62 -6.14 11.53
C CYS A 116 -2.21 -6.53 11.98
N LEU A 117 -1.43 -5.56 12.52
CA LEU A 117 -0.08 -5.82 13.04
C LEU A 117 -0.06 -6.91 14.11
N LYS A 118 -1.03 -6.91 15.03
CA LYS A 118 -1.14 -7.92 16.10
C LYS A 118 -1.42 -9.33 15.57
N LYS A 119 -1.98 -9.47 14.36
CA LYS A 119 -2.24 -10.76 13.72
C LYS A 119 -1.00 -11.33 13.01
N LEU A 120 0.00 -10.50 12.73
CA LEU A 120 1.25 -10.94 12.13
C LEU A 120 2.03 -11.79 13.13
N ASN A 121 2.60 -12.90 12.65
CA ASN A 121 3.53 -13.68 13.45
C ASN A 121 4.86 -12.93 13.62
N TYR A 122 5.73 -13.42 14.52
CA TYR A 122 6.99 -12.73 14.82
C TYR A 122 7.88 -12.50 13.59
N ALA A 123 7.98 -13.48 12.69
CA ALA A 123 8.77 -13.36 11.46
C ALA A 123 8.14 -12.38 10.45
N GLU A 124 6.83 -12.19 10.47
CA GLU A 124 6.15 -11.21 9.63
C GLU A 124 6.25 -9.79 10.19
N GLN A 125 6.30 -9.65 11.52
CA GLN A 125 6.56 -8.36 12.19
C GLN A 125 7.98 -7.84 11.89
N CYS A 126 8.86 -8.71 11.41
CA CYS A 126 10.18 -8.35 10.92
C CYS A 126 10.20 -7.81 9.50
N ASP A 127 9.17 -8.11 8.70
CA ASP A 127 9.12 -7.74 7.30
C ASP A 127 8.46 -6.36 7.16
N PRO A 128 9.20 -5.31 6.76
CA PRO A 128 8.62 -3.98 6.57
C PRO A 128 7.48 -4.00 5.54
N LYS A 129 7.51 -4.90 4.55
CA LYS A 129 6.45 -5.00 3.55
C LYS A 129 5.14 -5.52 4.15
N ARG A 130 5.20 -6.45 5.10
CA ARG A 130 4.01 -6.98 5.80
C ARG A 130 3.40 -5.91 6.71
N ILE A 131 4.25 -5.16 7.39
CA ILE A 131 3.82 -4.01 8.22
C ILE A 131 3.18 -2.93 7.36
N ASP A 132 3.84 -2.52 6.26
CA ASP A 132 3.33 -1.49 5.36
C ASP A 132 2.01 -1.94 4.68
N LEU A 133 1.83 -3.25 4.44
CA LEU A 133 0.57 -3.81 3.95
C LEU A 133 -0.59 -3.64 4.95
N CYS A 134 -0.34 -3.77 6.25
CA CYS A 134 -1.36 -3.51 7.28
C CYS A 134 -1.81 -2.04 7.28
N ALA A 135 -0.87 -1.10 7.13
CA ALA A 135 -1.19 0.31 6.96
C ALA A 135 -2.05 0.56 5.71
N HIS A 136 -1.63 -0.02 4.59
CA HIS A 136 -2.36 0.11 3.33
C HIS A 136 -3.80 -0.42 3.42
N GLN A 137 -3.98 -1.62 3.98
CA GLN A 137 -5.32 -2.20 4.17
C GLN A 137 -6.19 -1.33 5.08
N ALA A 138 -5.62 -0.76 6.14
CA ALA A 138 -6.36 0.14 7.01
C ALA A 138 -6.78 1.43 6.27
N LEU A 139 -5.88 2.04 5.50
CA LEU A 139 -6.17 3.24 4.72
C LEU A 139 -7.22 3.01 3.63
N MET A 140 -7.21 1.84 2.99
CA MET A 140 -8.21 1.49 1.97
C MET A 140 -9.62 1.24 2.54
N ASN A 141 -9.72 1.08 3.86
CA ASN A 141 -10.99 0.99 4.58
C ASN A 141 -11.35 2.29 5.31
N ALA A 142 -10.58 3.36 5.11
CA ALA A 142 -10.88 4.67 5.67
C ALA A 142 -12.13 5.27 5.01
N CYS A 143 -12.87 6.05 5.78
CA CYS A 143 -14.01 6.80 5.31
C CYS A 143 -13.56 7.96 4.40
N ASP A 144 -14.41 8.34 3.45
CA ASP A 144 -14.19 9.55 2.66
C ASP A 144 -14.20 10.79 3.55
N ASP A 145 -13.37 11.78 3.21
CA ASP A 145 -13.29 13.04 3.94
C ASP A 145 -14.38 14.01 3.46
N PRO A 146 -15.46 14.25 4.23
CA PRO A 146 -16.56 15.10 3.78
C PRO A 146 -16.14 16.58 3.72
N ALA A 147 -15.06 16.97 4.41
CA ALA A 147 -14.57 18.33 4.44
C ALA A 147 -13.78 18.72 3.17
N GLY A 148 -13.57 17.77 2.24
CA GLY A 148 -12.86 18.03 0.99
C GLY A 148 -11.38 18.35 1.16
N THR A 149 -10.83 18.22 2.38
CA THR A 149 -9.40 18.48 2.66
C THR A 149 -8.49 17.51 1.93
N ALA A 150 -8.99 16.31 1.65
CA ALA A 150 -8.29 15.33 0.84
C ALA A 150 -8.11 15.80 -0.61
N VAL A 151 -9.10 16.50 -1.18
CA VAL A 151 -9.06 16.94 -2.58
C VAL A 151 -7.94 17.96 -2.80
N THR A 152 -7.87 18.99 -1.97
CA THR A 152 -6.85 20.05 -2.10
C THR A 152 -5.43 19.53 -1.91
N THR A 153 -5.24 18.62 -0.95
CA THR A 153 -3.95 17.95 -0.72
C THR A 153 -3.56 17.10 -1.94
N CYS A 154 -4.51 16.36 -2.49
CA CYS A 154 -4.26 15.50 -3.64
C CYS A 154 -4.00 16.25 -4.94
N ASP A 155 -4.64 17.40 -5.15
CA ASP A 155 -4.34 18.25 -6.31
C ASP A 155 -2.91 18.82 -6.24
N ALA A 156 -2.40 19.07 -5.02
CA ALA A 156 -1.00 19.46 -4.82
C ALA A 156 -0.04 18.29 -5.08
N ILE A 157 -0.38 17.09 -4.61
CA ILE A 157 0.43 15.88 -4.83
C ILE A 157 0.43 15.46 -6.31
N ALA A 158 -0.70 15.56 -7.01
CA ALA A 158 -0.80 15.19 -8.42
C ALA A 158 0.15 16.03 -9.29
N LYS A 159 0.43 17.28 -8.90
CA LYS A 159 1.40 18.16 -9.57
C LYS A 159 2.84 17.69 -9.38
N SER A 160 3.20 17.14 -8.22
CA SER A 160 4.53 16.60 -7.95
C SER A 160 4.68 15.12 -8.33
N CYS A 161 3.57 14.40 -8.45
CA CYS A 161 3.52 12.96 -8.65
C CYS A 161 2.45 12.56 -9.68
N PRO A 162 2.72 12.72 -10.99
CA PRO A 162 1.72 12.49 -12.05
C PRO A 162 1.35 11.01 -12.23
N SER A 163 2.16 10.07 -11.71
CA SER A 163 1.88 8.63 -11.73
C SER A 163 0.80 8.22 -10.73
N SER A 164 0.33 9.15 -9.89
CA SER A 164 -0.62 8.84 -8.84
C SER A 164 -2.06 9.06 -9.26
N SER A 165 -2.95 8.14 -8.87
CA SER A 165 -4.37 8.32 -9.10
C SER A 165 -4.97 9.27 -8.04
N ALA A 166 -5.83 10.18 -8.50
CA ALA A 166 -6.51 11.12 -7.59
C ALA A 166 -7.41 10.40 -6.58
N SER A 167 -8.00 9.26 -6.96
CA SER A 167 -8.83 8.43 -6.07
C SER A 167 -8.01 7.75 -4.98
N GLU A 168 -6.89 7.10 -5.30
CA GLU A 168 -6.03 6.48 -4.27
C GLU A 168 -5.45 7.54 -3.34
N CYS A 169 -5.10 8.71 -3.88
CA CYS A 169 -4.67 9.82 -3.06
C CYS A 169 -5.74 10.23 -2.06
N ARG A 170 -6.99 10.41 -2.49
CA ARG A 170 -8.08 10.85 -1.61
C ARG A 170 -8.35 9.84 -0.50
N LEU A 171 -8.39 8.55 -0.84
CA LEU A 171 -8.51 7.44 0.12
C LEU A 171 -7.35 7.42 1.12
N ALA A 172 -6.11 7.56 0.65
CA ALA A 172 -4.95 7.59 1.53
C ALA A 172 -4.98 8.83 2.45
N VAL A 173 -5.31 10.01 1.92
CA VAL A 173 -5.33 11.26 2.68
C VAL A 173 -6.50 11.33 3.66
N SER A 174 -7.64 10.71 3.35
CA SER A 174 -8.82 10.72 4.23
C SER A 174 -8.58 9.91 5.52
N GLY A 175 -7.77 8.85 5.46
CA GLY A 175 -7.37 8.08 6.64
C GLY A 175 -6.26 8.69 7.49
N LEU A 176 -5.66 9.81 7.07
CA LEU A 176 -4.53 10.46 7.74
C LEU A 176 -4.95 11.68 8.56
N ARG A 177 -4.21 11.93 9.64
CA ARG A 177 -4.24 13.18 10.40
C ARG A 177 -3.44 14.26 9.68
N GLU A 178 -3.55 15.51 10.12
CA GLU A 178 -2.78 16.64 9.57
C GLU A 178 -1.28 16.34 9.45
N VAL A 179 -0.65 15.84 10.52
CA VAL A 179 0.76 15.44 10.52
C VAL A 179 1.06 14.35 9.48
N GLY A 180 0.16 13.37 9.33
CA GLY A 180 0.29 12.33 8.32
C GLY A 180 0.17 12.87 6.89
N ARG A 181 -0.73 13.83 6.66
CA ARG A 181 -0.94 14.46 5.34
C ARG A 181 0.28 15.26 4.91
N GLU A 182 0.85 16.05 5.81
CA GLU A 182 2.10 16.79 5.55
C GLU A 182 3.24 15.83 5.22
N ALA A 183 3.40 14.78 6.01
CA ALA A 183 4.48 13.81 5.82
C ALA A 183 4.32 13.02 4.50
N LEU A 184 3.08 12.68 4.10
CA LEU A 184 2.76 12.11 2.79
C LEU A 184 3.11 13.07 1.65
N ALA A 185 2.74 14.35 1.77
CA ALA A 185 3.06 15.36 0.76
C ALA A 185 4.58 15.55 0.60
N ASP A 186 5.34 15.51 1.69
CA ASP A 186 6.80 15.62 1.64
C ASP A 186 7.48 14.38 1.06
N CYS A 187 6.99 13.19 1.40
CA CYS A 187 7.50 11.96 0.80
C CYS A 187 7.21 11.87 -0.68
N THR A 188 6.00 12.22 -1.12
CA THR A 188 5.65 12.17 -2.54
C THR A 188 6.52 13.13 -3.36
N LYS A 189 6.83 14.33 -2.84
CA LYS A 189 7.81 15.23 -3.49
C LYS A 189 9.19 14.57 -3.68
N LYS A 190 9.66 13.79 -2.69
CA LYS A 190 11.01 13.21 -2.70
C LYS A 190 11.08 11.85 -3.42
N ARG A 191 10.04 11.03 -3.30
CA ARG A 191 10.05 9.57 -3.58
C ARG A 191 8.88 9.09 -4.43
N CYS A 192 8.14 9.99 -5.10
CA CYS A 192 7.03 9.59 -5.97
C CYS A 192 7.44 8.51 -6.99
N ALA A 193 8.58 8.67 -7.66
CA ALA A 193 9.03 7.74 -8.69
C ALA A 193 9.34 6.33 -8.15
N ASP A 194 9.83 6.23 -6.90
CA ASP A 194 10.25 4.94 -6.31
C ASP A 194 9.11 4.23 -5.57
N LYS A 195 8.32 5.01 -4.81
CA LYS A 195 7.39 4.50 -3.79
C LYS A 195 5.92 4.73 -4.16
N GLY A 196 5.63 5.72 -5.01
CA GLY A 196 4.28 6.21 -5.25
C GLY A 196 3.60 6.78 -4.00
N ILE A 197 2.32 7.14 -4.13
CA ILE A 197 1.52 7.66 -3.00
C ILE A 197 1.35 6.60 -1.91
N VAL A 198 0.98 5.37 -2.30
CA VAL A 198 0.70 4.29 -1.35
C VAL A 198 1.94 3.96 -0.51
N GLY A 199 3.11 3.85 -1.15
CA GLY A 199 4.36 3.59 -0.44
C GLY A 199 4.76 4.74 0.48
N CYS A 200 4.41 5.98 0.15
CA CYS A 200 4.63 7.13 1.02
C CYS A 200 3.62 7.24 2.18
N ALA A 201 2.38 6.81 1.98
CA ALA A 201 1.35 6.82 3.03
C ALA A 201 1.62 5.77 4.10
N ALA A 202 2.25 4.66 3.74
CA ALA A 202 2.67 3.62 4.66
C ALA A 202 4.08 3.84 5.25
N ALA A 203 4.84 4.81 4.76
CA ALA A 203 6.22 5.01 5.18
C ALA A 203 6.31 5.61 6.61
N PRO A 204 7.37 5.27 7.36
CA PRO A 204 7.56 5.76 8.73
C PRO A 204 7.93 7.23 8.70
N ALA A 205 7.54 7.97 9.74
CA ALA A 205 7.81 9.40 9.85
C ALA A 205 9.28 9.77 9.66
N ASP A 206 10.20 8.92 10.15
CA ASP A 206 11.65 9.15 10.05
C ASP A 206 12.20 9.06 8.63
N LEU A 207 11.52 8.37 7.71
CA LEU A 207 11.91 8.32 6.29
C LEU A 207 11.29 9.47 5.47
N LEU A 208 10.43 10.29 6.07
CA LEU A 208 9.75 11.42 5.40
C LEU A 208 10.53 12.73 5.58
N ARG A 209 11.40 12.83 6.58
CA ARG A 209 12.32 13.96 6.82
C ARG A 209 13.59 13.83 5.99
#